data_AF-A0A6N2LDI0-F1
#
_entry.id   AF-A0A6N2LDI0-F1
#
_cell.length_a   1.000
_cell.length_b   1.000
_cell.length_c   1.000
_cell.angle_alpha   90.00
_cell.angle_beta   90.00
_cell.angle_gamma   90.00
#
_symmetry.space_group_name_H-M   'P 1'
#
loop_
_entity.id
_entity.type
_entity.pdbx_description
1 polymer ?
#
loop_
_entity_poly.entity_id
_entity_poly.type
_entity_poly.pdbx_seq_one_letter_code
_entity_poly.pdbx_strand_id
1 'polypeptide(L)'
;MDICRELLQVFFYSIYMDNSWNTLSISVLSQIVQNCPADFLEAEALGYLAMELLLAYIFSVFQRTDEALSDHLHCEELISPLFIAAKTLVKRCEPKKQLKSVVVALVLVGYKCIREAMTELSFSTVNDFVKCTIPLMKNLIDDSPEHGNNGSHLRAILGTCLNVIADLIKDCIKGIHLLENRRPDLLKLLQLKLSFSIEQMVLFAKLVYESQYCRQTEDSNTICLAVLKYCTKYIQTVLNDSNVQVQAIGLQVLKTMTQRSANIEDISFFTFFSGELVTEIFHIIHNSLK
;
A
#
# COMPACT_ATOMS: atom_id res chain seq x y z
N MET A 1 -26.53 20.58 -2.60
CA MET A 1 -25.27 20.77 -1.85
C MET A 1 -25.51 20.54 -0.36
N ASP A 2 -26.52 21.18 0.25
CA ASP A 2 -26.80 21.04 1.69
C ASP A 2 -27.14 19.61 2.14
N ILE A 3 -27.95 18.88 1.35
CA ILE A 3 -28.29 17.48 1.65
C ILE A 3 -27.05 16.57 1.73
N CYS A 4 -26.09 16.71 0.81
CA CYS A 4 -24.88 15.88 0.83
C CYS A 4 -24.01 16.18 2.06
N ARG A 5 -23.94 17.46 2.47
CA ARG A 5 -23.24 17.87 3.69
C ARG A 5 -23.91 17.28 4.93
N GLU A 6 -25.23 17.42 5.05
CA GLU A 6 -26.00 16.89 6.18
C GLU A 6 -25.87 15.37 6.25
N LEU A 7 -25.93 14.66 5.12
CA LEU A 7 -25.75 13.20 5.08
C LEU A 7 -24.35 12.79 5.56
N LEU A 8 -23.28 13.47 5.12
CA LEU A 8 -21.93 13.17 5.61
C LEU A 8 -21.82 13.37 7.13
N GLN A 9 -22.44 14.41 7.68
CA GLN A 9 -22.47 14.66 9.12
C GLN A 9 -23.26 13.59 9.88
N VAL A 10 -24.41 13.18 9.35
CA VAL A 10 -25.22 12.08 9.92
C VAL A 10 -24.43 10.79 9.93
N PHE A 11 -23.75 10.46 8.83
CA PHE A 11 -22.90 9.27 8.75
C PHE A 11 -21.74 9.31 9.74
N PHE A 12 -21.12 10.48 9.92
CA PHE A 12 -20.04 10.63 10.88
C PHE A 12 -20.52 10.41 12.31
N TYR A 13 -21.68 10.97 12.64
CA TYR A 13 -22.32 10.75 13.94
C TYR A 13 -22.77 9.29 14.12
N SER A 14 -23.24 8.61 13.07
CA SER A 14 -23.65 7.21 13.17
C SER A 14 -22.50 6.25 13.45
N ILE A 15 -21.30 6.52 12.90
CA ILE A 15 -20.09 5.76 13.22
C ILE A 15 -19.74 5.93 14.70
N TYR A 16 -19.83 7.15 15.23
CA TYR A 16 -19.58 7.42 16.65
C TYR A 16 -20.56 6.69 17.58
N MET A 17 -21.81 6.53 17.14
CA MET A 17 -22.88 5.86 17.91
C MET A 17 -22.96 4.34 17.70
N ASP A 18 -22.01 3.74 16.97
CA ASP A 18 -21.98 2.30 16.62
C ASP A 18 -23.29 1.78 16.00
N ASN A 19 -23.99 2.65 15.26
CA ASN A 19 -25.23 2.29 14.59
C ASN A 19 -24.90 1.67 13.23
N SER A 20 -25.16 0.36 13.06
CA SER A 20 -24.71 -0.43 11.91
C SER A 20 -25.54 -0.17 10.63
N TRP A 21 -25.35 0.98 9.99
CA TRP A 21 -25.93 1.32 8.67
C TRP A 21 -24.89 1.25 7.55
N ASN A 22 -23.76 0.56 7.77
CA ASN A 22 -22.57 0.60 6.91
C ASN A 22 -22.87 0.32 5.44
N THR A 23 -23.71 -0.68 5.12
CA THR A 23 -24.08 -0.99 3.73
C THR A 23 -24.70 0.22 3.00
N LEU A 24 -25.66 0.88 3.64
CA LEU A 24 -26.34 2.05 3.08
C LEU A 24 -25.39 3.24 3.05
N SER A 25 -24.68 3.51 4.15
CA SER A 25 -23.77 4.64 4.27
C SER A 25 -22.61 4.57 3.27
N ILE A 26 -22.05 3.38 3.03
CA ILE A 26 -20.99 3.15 2.03
C ILE A 26 -21.51 3.43 0.62
N SER A 27 -22.71 2.92 0.31
CA SER A 27 -23.33 3.12 -1.01
C SER A 27 -23.60 4.60 -1.27
N VAL A 28 -24.16 5.31 -0.29
CA VAL A 28 -24.44 6.75 -0.39
C VAL A 28 -23.15 7.55 -0.44
N LEU A 29 -22.15 7.25 0.40
CA LEU A 29 -20.84 7.90 0.36
C LEU A 29 -20.18 7.75 -1.01
N SER A 30 -20.21 6.55 -1.59
CA SER A 30 -19.68 6.28 -2.93
C SER A 30 -20.38 7.14 -3.99
N GLN A 31 -21.72 7.27 -3.92
CA GLN A 31 -22.47 8.14 -4.82
C GLN A 31 -22.15 9.62 -4.62
N ILE A 32 -22.00 10.09 -3.37
CA ILE A 32 -21.60 11.48 -3.07
C ILE A 32 -20.24 11.77 -3.71
N VAL A 33 -19.27 10.89 -3.47
CA VAL A 33 -17.90 11.03 -3.98
C VAL A 33 -17.82 11.03 -5.50
N GLN A 34 -18.64 10.21 -6.17
CA GLN A 34 -18.60 10.08 -7.63
C GLN A 34 -19.38 11.19 -8.33
N ASN A 35 -20.53 11.60 -7.79
CA ASN A 35 -21.50 12.44 -8.50
C ASN A 35 -21.53 13.90 -8.04
N CYS A 36 -21.01 14.23 -6.84
CA CYS A 36 -21.00 15.63 -6.42
C CYS A 36 -20.08 16.48 -7.31
N PRO A 37 -20.34 17.78 -7.47
CA PRO A 37 -19.43 18.72 -8.14
C PRO A 37 -18.03 18.76 -7.51
N ALA A 38 -16.99 19.14 -8.27
CA ALA A 38 -15.61 19.13 -7.77
C ALA A 38 -15.39 20.15 -6.63
N ASP A 39 -15.98 21.33 -6.77
CA ASP A 39 -16.03 22.40 -5.78
C ASP A 39 -16.65 21.97 -4.44
N PHE A 40 -17.53 20.96 -4.43
CA PHE A 40 -18.08 20.40 -3.18
C PHE A 40 -17.01 19.67 -2.35
N LEU A 41 -16.16 18.87 -3.01
CA LEU A 41 -15.11 18.08 -2.35
C LEU A 41 -13.83 18.88 -2.13
N GLU A 42 -13.60 19.91 -2.95
CA GLU A 42 -12.51 20.88 -2.75
C GLU A 42 -12.71 21.76 -1.51
N ALA A 43 -13.94 21.87 -1.01
CA ALA A 43 -14.19 22.46 0.30
C ALA A 43 -13.49 21.61 1.37
N GLU A 44 -12.37 22.12 1.89
CA GLU A 44 -11.40 21.40 2.71
C GLU A 44 -12.06 20.53 3.81
N ALA A 45 -13.02 21.08 4.55
CA ALA A 45 -13.74 20.36 5.60
C ALA A 45 -14.56 19.15 5.09
N LEU A 46 -15.13 19.22 3.89
CA LEU A 46 -15.96 18.15 3.33
C LEU A 46 -15.11 17.04 2.71
N GLY A 47 -14.02 17.41 2.04
CA GLY A 47 -13.03 16.44 1.54
C GLY A 47 -12.45 15.60 2.68
N TYR A 48 -12.06 16.24 3.80
CA TYR A 48 -11.57 15.52 4.98
C TYR A 48 -12.63 14.62 5.61
N LEU A 49 -13.85 15.14 5.80
CA LEU A 49 -14.94 14.35 6.38
C LEU A 49 -15.24 13.10 5.53
N ALA A 50 -15.28 13.24 4.20
CA ALA A 50 -15.48 12.11 3.30
C ALA A 50 -14.33 11.09 3.38
N MET A 51 -13.08 11.56 3.52
CA MET A 51 -11.91 10.69 3.68
C MET A 51 -11.91 9.95 5.02
N GLU A 52 -12.22 10.63 6.12
CA GLU A 52 -12.31 10.01 7.45
C GLU A 52 -13.40 8.94 7.49
N LEU A 53 -14.59 9.26 6.97
CA LEU A 53 -15.69 8.30 6.82
C LEU A 53 -15.25 7.08 6.01
N LEU A 54 -14.58 7.31 4.89
CA LEU A 54 -14.12 6.23 4.03
C LEU A 54 -13.10 5.33 4.71
N LEU A 55 -12.11 5.91 5.42
CA LEU A 55 -11.13 5.16 6.19
C LEU A 55 -11.79 4.37 7.33
N ALA A 56 -12.76 4.96 8.02
CA ALA A 56 -13.53 4.30 9.07
C ALA A 56 -14.35 3.11 8.52
N TYR A 57 -14.99 3.27 7.36
CA TYR A 57 -15.72 2.17 6.74
C TYR A 57 -14.79 1.05 6.26
N ILE A 58 -13.66 1.38 5.62
CA ILE A 58 -12.66 0.36 5.25
C ILE A 58 -12.21 -0.41 6.49
N PHE A 59 -11.89 0.29 7.56
CA PHE A 59 -11.49 -0.35 8.81
C PHE A 59 -12.57 -1.26 9.37
N SER A 60 -13.84 -0.81 9.36
CA SER A 60 -14.97 -1.62 9.82
C SER A 60 -15.18 -2.89 8.99
N VAL A 61 -14.99 -2.83 7.67
CA VAL A 61 -15.18 -4.00 6.77
C VAL A 61 -14.07 -5.02 6.98
N PHE A 62 -12.82 -4.59 7.14
CA PHE A 62 -11.66 -5.48 7.32
C PHE A 62 -11.41 -5.92 8.77
N GLN A 63 -12.08 -5.33 9.77
CA GLN A 63 -11.99 -5.75 11.18
C GLN A 63 -13.08 -6.73 11.62
N ARG A 64 -14.13 -6.96 10.82
CA ARG A 64 -15.20 -7.89 11.19
C ARG A 64 -14.65 -9.31 11.33
N THR A 65 -14.46 -9.73 12.59
CA THR A 65 -14.12 -11.11 12.95
C THR A 65 -15.37 -11.98 12.92
N ASP A 66 -15.49 -12.75 11.83
CA ASP A 66 -15.94 -14.15 11.74
C ASP A 66 -17.25 -14.66 12.39
N GLU A 67 -18.19 -13.82 12.84
CA GLU A 67 -19.40 -14.35 13.50
C GLU A 67 -20.58 -14.74 12.59
N ALA A 68 -20.52 -14.57 11.26
CA ALA A 68 -21.47 -15.22 10.36
C ALA A 68 -20.94 -15.39 8.92
N LEU A 69 -20.91 -16.63 8.42
CA LEU A 69 -20.66 -16.97 7.01
C LEU A 69 -21.58 -16.21 6.01
N SER A 70 -22.74 -15.76 6.48
CA SER A 70 -23.69 -14.93 5.71
C SER A 70 -23.19 -13.50 5.46
N ASP A 71 -22.41 -12.93 6.38
CA ASP A 71 -21.93 -11.55 6.29
C ASP A 71 -20.66 -11.41 5.45
N HIS A 72 -19.90 -12.49 5.25
CA HIS A 72 -18.67 -12.49 4.46
C HIS A 72 -18.91 -12.16 2.99
N LEU A 73 -19.96 -12.73 2.39
CA LEU A 73 -20.34 -12.42 1.00
C LEU A 73 -20.78 -10.96 0.86
N HIS A 74 -21.53 -10.45 1.84
CA HIS A 74 -21.97 -9.07 1.87
C HIS A 74 -20.78 -8.09 2.05
N CYS A 75 -19.76 -8.47 2.84
CA CYS A 75 -18.58 -7.64 3.05
C CYS A 75 -17.74 -7.50 1.77
N GLU A 76 -17.55 -8.58 0.98
CA GLU A 76 -16.81 -8.50 -0.29
C GLU A 76 -17.47 -7.56 -1.30
N GLU A 77 -18.81 -7.55 -1.37
CA GLU A 77 -19.57 -6.62 -2.22
C GLU A 77 -19.32 -5.15 -1.85
N LEU A 78 -18.95 -4.86 -0.60
CA LEU A 78 -18.67 -3.49 -0.13
C LEU A 78 -17.22 -3.05 -0.37
N ILE A 79 -16.27 -4.00 -0.52
CA ILE A 79 -14.85 -3.70 -0.72
C ILE A 79 -14.65 -2.89 -2.01
N SER A 80 -15.24 -3.33 -3.12
CA SER A 80 -15.07 -2.66 -4.41
C SER A 80 -15.62 -1.22 -4.43
N PRO A 81 -16.88 -0.96 -4.02
CA PRO A 81 -17.40 0.41 -3.89
C PRO A 81 -16.55 1.31 -2.99
N LEU A 82 -16.05 0.78 -1.87
CA LEU A 82 -15.18 1.53 -0.95
C LEU A 82 -13.89 1.97 -1.63
N PHE A 83 -13.17 1.06 -2.28
CA PHE A 83 -11.89 1.39 -2.91
C PHE A 83 -12.05 2.22 -4.19
N ILE A 84 -13.18 2.08 -4.90
CA ILE A 84 -13.54 2.99 -6.01
C ILE A 84 -13.77 4.41 -5.47
N ALA A 85 -14.53 4.56 -4.38
CA ALA A 85 -14.74 5.85 -3.75
C ALA A 85 -13.41 6.43 -3.22
N ALA A 86 -12.55 5.61 -2.62
CA ALA A 86 -11.24 6.03 -2.11
C ALA A 86 -10.36 6.59 -3.24
N LYS A 87 -10.27 5.84 -4.34
CA LYS A 87 -9.52 6.23 -5.54
C LYS A 87 -10.09 7.50 -6.16
N THR A 88 -11.40 7.67 -6.15
CA THR A 88 -12.07 8.86 -6.69
C THR A 88 -11.78 10.07 -5.81
N LEU A 89 -11.91 9.95 -4.49
CA LEU A 89 -11.56 11.04 -3.56
C LEU A 89 -10.09 11.44 -3.71
N VAL A 90 -9.17 10.48 -3.77
CA VAL A 90 -7.74 10.74 -3.98
C VAL A 90 -7.47 11.55 -5.25
N LYS A 91 -8.21 11.27 -6.33
CA LYS A 91 -8.03 11.98 -7.60
C LYS A 91 -8.65 13.37 -7.60
N ARG A 92 -9.73 13.57 -6.86
CA ARG A 92 -10.54 14.81 -6.87
C ARG A 92 -10.10 15.81 -5.82
N CYS A 93 -9.71 15.32 -4.64
CA CYS A 93 -9.10 16.12 -3.61
C CYS A 93 -7.60 16.23 -3.92
N GLU A 94 -7.24 17.04 -4.91
CA GLU A 94 -5.82 17.34 -5.16
C GLU A 94 -5.17 17.74 -3.82
N PRO A 95 -4.03 17.14 -3.45
CA PRO A 95 -3.38 17.39 -2.18
C PRO A 95 -2.77 18.80 -2.15
N LYS A 96 -3.60 19.83 -2.02
CA LYS A 96 -3.14 21.12 -1.50
C LYS A 96 -2.58 20.84 -0.11
N LYS A 97 -1.30 21.19 0.08
CA LYS A 97 -0.37 21.23 1.25
C LYS A 97 -0.71 20.55 2.60
N GLN A 98 -1.95 20.19 2.94
CA GLN A 98 -2.38 19.62 4.22
C GLN A 98 -2.69 18.11 4.18
N LEU A 99 -2.73 17.46 3.01
CA LEU A 99 -3.11 16.04 2.86
C LEU A 99 -1.98 15.02 3.10
N LYS A 100 -0.82 15.42 3.64
CA LYS A 100 0.33 14.51 3.87
C LYS A 100 -0.02 13.33 4.80
N SER A 101 -0.74 13.60 5.90
CA SER A 101 -1.19 12.57 6.84
C SER A 101 -2.20 11.61 6.21
N VAL A 102 -3.07 12.11 5.33
CA VAL A 102 -4.07 11.31 4.62
C VAL A 102 -3.42 10.38 3.60
N VAL A 103 -2.41 10.84 2.86
CA VAL A 103 -1.64 9.97 1.95
C VAL A 103 -1.03 8.79 2.72
N VAL A 104 -0.44 9.06 3.88
CA VAL A 104 0.14 8.02 4.75
C VAL A 104 -0.94 7.08 5.26
N ALA A 105 -2.08 7.61 5.72
CA ALA A 105 -3.20 6.81 6.18
C ALA A 105 -3.73 5.89 5.08
N LEU A 106 -3.85 6.36 3.84
CA LEU A 106 -4.31 5.57 2.70
C LEU A 106 -3.33 4.45 2.36
N VAL A 107 -2.02 4.72 2.35
CA VAL A 107 -0.99 3.70 2.12
C VAL A 107 -1.04 2.63 3.21
N LEU A 108 -1.08 3.04 4.48
CA LEU A 108 -1.10 2.11 5.62
C LEU A 108 -2.39 1.29 5.67
N VAL A 109 -3.54 1.89 5.39
CA VAL A 109 -4.83 1.18 5.30
C VAL A 109 -4.78 0.19 4.14
N GLY A 110 -4.26 0.58 2.98
CA GLY A 110 -4.06 -0.33 1.85
C GLY A 110 -3.22 -1.55 2.24
N TYR A 111 -2.08 -1.37 2.89
CA TYR A 111 -1.23 -2.49 3.35
C TYR A 111 -1.91 -3.35 4.41
N LYS A 112 -2.63 -2.75 5.35
CA LYS A 112 -3.43 -3.49 6.32
C LYS A 112 -4.48 -4.35 5.61
N CYS A 113 -5.22 -3.79 4.67
CA CYS A 113 -6.23 -4.51 3.90
C CYS A 113 -5.62 -5.64 3.05
N ILE A 114 -4.41 -5.46 2.49
CA ILE A 114 -3.69 -6.56 1.82
C ILE A 114 -3.39 -7.70 2.79
N ARG A 115 -2.92 -7.36 4.01
CA ARG A 115 -2.64 -8.37 5.04
C ARG A 115 -3.90 -9.15 5.41
N GLU A 116 -5.02 -8.46 5.60
CA GLU A 116 -6.31 -9.05 6.00
C GLU A 116 -7.12 -9.65 4.84
N ALA A 117 -6.75 -9.43 3.58
CA ALA A 117 -7.48 -9.98 2.44
C ALA A 117 -7.56 -11.51 2.51
N MET A 118 -8.77 -12.06 2.42
CA MET A 118 -9.02 -13.51 2.55
C MET A 118 -9.16 -14.22 1.20
N THR A 119 -9.33 -13.45 0.12
CA THR A 119 -9.58 -13.96 -1.24
C THR A 119 -8.69 -13.25 -2.25
N GLU A 120 -8.49 -13.86 -3.42
CA GLU A 120 -7.78 -13.23 -4.53
C GLU A 120 -8.50 -11.98 -5.05
N LEU A 121 -9.84 -11.98 -5.03
CA LEU A 121 -10.66 -10.86 -5.46
C LEU A 121 -10.45 -9.65 -4.55
N SER A 122 -10.63 -9.82 -3.23
CA SER A 122 -10.39 -8.76 -2.26
C SER A 122 -8.96 -8.24 -2.32
N PHE A 123 -7.97 -9.14 -2.42
CA PHE A 123 -6.57 -8.77 -2.63
C PHE A 123 -6.38 -7.92 -3.89
N SER A 124 -6.94 -8.33 -5.03
CA SER A 124 -6.80 -7.62 -6.30
C SER A 124 -7.37 -6.21 -6.23
N THR A 125 -8.56 -6.05 -5.64
CA THR A 125 -9.21 -4.74 -5.46
C THR A 125 -8.36 -3.81 -4.59
N VAL A 126 -7.83 -4.30 -3.47
CA VAL A 126 -6.99 -3.50 -2.57
C VAL A 126 -5.66 -3.16 -3.26
N ASN A 127 -5.06 -4.10 -3.99
CA ASN A 127 -3.79 -3.89 -4.69
C ASN A 127 -3.92 -2.76 -5.74
N ASP A 128 -5.02 -2.75 -6.50
CA ASP A 128 -5.27 -1.69 -7.48
C ASP A 128 -5.48 -0.32 -6.84
N PHE A 129 -6.02 -0.27 -5.61
CA PHE A 129 -6.06 0.95 -4.83
C PHE A 129 -4.67 1.41 -4.37
N VAL A 130 -3.85 0.51 -3.80
CA VAL A 130 -2.48 0.82 -3.36
C VAL A 130 -1.66 1.39 -4.53
N LYS A 131 -1.79 0.83 -5.74
CA LYS A 131 -1.10 1.37 -6.92
C LYS A 131 -1.45 2.84 -7.19
N CYS A 132 -2.65 3.27 -6.85
CA CYS A 132 -3.10 4.65 -7.03
C CYS A 132 -2.51 5.62 -5.98
N THR A 133 -1.98 5.12 -4.86
CA THR A 133 -1.35 5.95 -3.81
C THR A 133 0.15 6.16 -4.04
N ILE A 134 0.80 5.35 -4.89
CA ILE A 134 2.24 5.47 -5.21
C ILE A 134 2.63 6.89 -5.70
N PRO A 135 1.90 7.52 -6.65
CA PRO A 135 2.28 8.87 -7.11
C PRO A 135 2.16 9.91 -5.99
N LEU A 136 1.20 9.75 -5.08
CA LEU A 136 1.05 10.63 -3.92
C LEU A 136 2.23 10.49 -2.96
N MET A 137 2.70 9.25 -2.78
CA MET A 137 3.87 8.97 -1.94
C MET A 137 5.15 9.59 -2.52
N LYS A 138 5.30 9.58 -3.85
CA LYS A 138 6.40 10.28 -4.54
C LYS A 138 6.38 11.78 -4.24
N ASN A 139 5.23 12.42 -4.46
CA ASN A 139 5.05 13.85 -4.17
C ASN A 139 5.34 14.17 -2.69
N LEU A 140 4.90 13.31 -1.76
CA LEU A 140 5.16 13.48 -0.33
C LEU A 140 6.66 13.51 0.02
N ILE A 141 7.46 12.67 -0.65
CA ILE A 141 8.91 12.60 -0.48
C ILE A 141 9.58 13.83 -1.09
N ASP A 142 9.20 14.20 -2.31
CA ASP A 142 9.79 15.32 -3.06
C ASP A 142 9.43 16.69 -2.45
N ASP A 143 8.23 16.86 -1.86
CA ASP A 143 7.76 18.08 -1.18
C ASP A 143 8.22 18.19 0.29
N SER A 144 9.06 17.27 0.76
CA SER A 144 9.63 17.30 2.11
C SER A 144 10.60 18.47 2.41
N PRO A 145 11.42 18.99 1.48
CA PRO A 145 12.50 19.92 1.82
C PRO A 145 12.07 21.37 2.09
N GLU A 146 10.82 21.76 1.83
CA GLU A 146 10.39 23.16 2.00
C GLU A 146 10.32 23.67 3.46
N HIS A 147 10.37 22.81 4.49
CA HIS A 147 10.17 23.24 5.88
C HIS A 147 11.16 22.55 6.83
N GLY A 148 12.00 23.34 7.50
CA GLY A 148 13.23 22.95 8.25
C GLY A 148 13.11 21.99 9.44
N ASN A 149 12.05 21.17 9.53
CA ASN A 149 11.90 20.09 10.52
C ASN A 149 11.32 18.78 9.92
N ASN A 150 11.25 18.66 8.58
CA ASN A 150 10.52 17.59 7.91
C ASN A 150 11.26 16.24 7.83
N GLY A 151 12.57 16.19 8.06
CA GLY A 151 13.35 14.96 7.93
C GLY A 151 13.00 13.87 8.96
N SER A 152 12.67 14.26 10.19
CA SER A 152 12.25 13.33 11.25
C SER A 152 10.87 12.72 10.97
N HIS A 153 9.94 13.55 10.46
CA HIS A 153 8.59 13.11 10.08
C HIS A 153 8.61 12.19 8.86
N LEU A 154 9.38 12.54 7.81
CA LEU A 154 9.54 11.68 6.64
C LEU A 154 10.18 10.34 7.02
N ARG A 155 11.19 10.35 7.89
CA ARG A 155 11.79 9.12 8.44
C ARG A 155 10.77 8.26 9.17
N ALA A 156 9.91 8.86 9.99
CA ALA A 156 8.86 8.14 10.71
C ALA A 156 7.84 7.51 9.73
N ILE A 157 7.41 8.25 8.71
CA ILE A 157 6.50 7.76 7.67
C ILE A 157 7.11 6.58 6.91
N LEU A 158 8.30 6.77 6.33
CA LEU A 158 8.98 5.74 5.54
C LEU A 158 9.24 4.50 6.40
N GLY A 159 9.74 4.70 7.63
CA GLY A 159 9.96 3.60 8.57
C GLY A 159 8.68 2.84 8.91
N THR A 160 7.56 3.54 9.13
CA THR A 160 6.27 2.89 9.42
C THR A 160 5.78 2.06 8.24
N CYS A 161 5.77 2.63 7.03
CA CYS A 161 5.36 1.91 5.82
C CYS A 161 6.23 0.67 5.58
N LEU A 162 7.56 0.81 5.67
CA LEU A 162 8.51 -0.26 5.46
C LEU A 162 8.40 -1.36 6.52
N ASN A 163 8.12 -1.02 7.78
CA ASN A 163 7.88 -2.00 8.85
C ASN A 163 6.63 -2.84 8.58
N VAL A 164 5.53 -2.22 8.15
CA VAL A 164 4.30 -2.95 7.82
C VAL A 164 4.53 -3.93 6.66
N ILE A 165 5.23 -3.51 5.60
CA ILE A 165 5.55 -4.39 4.47
C ILE A 165 6.50 -5.51 4.90
N ALA A 166 7.51 -5.19 5.72
CA ALA A 166 8.47 -6.15 6.25
C ALA A 166 7.79 -7.25 7.07
N ASP A 167 6.84 -6.89 7.92
CA ASP A 167 6.08 -7.85 8.71
C ASP A 167 5.18 -8.72 7.82
N LEU A 168 4.58 -8.13 6.78
CA LEU A 168 3.83 -8.90 5.78
C LEU A 168 4.73 -9.90 5.03
N ILE A 169 5.96 -9.53 4.66
CA ILE A 169 6.95 -10.46 4.06
C ILE A 169 7.22 -11.62 5.00
N LYS A 170 7.55 -11.34 6.27
CA LYS A 170 7.84 -12.37 7.28
C LYS A 170 6.66 -13.32 7.47
N ASP A 171 5.44 -12.79 7.57
CA ASP A 171 4.23 -13.58 7.75
C ASP A 171 3.94 -14.46 6.53
N CYS A 172 4.14 -13.93 5.31
CA CYS A 172 3.98 -14.71 4.08
C CYS A 172 5.01 -15.83 3.98
N ILE A 173 6.29 -15.53 4.25
CA ILE A 173 7.36 -16.54 4.27
C ILE A 173 7.02 -17.65 5.26
N LYS A 174 6.71 -17.30 6.52
CA LYS A 174 6.31 -18.27 7.55
C LYS A 174 5.10 -19.10 7.09
N GLY A 175 4.08 -18.46 6.52
CA GLY A 175 2.89 -19.12 6.00
C GLY A 175 3.21 -20.13 4.90
N ILE A 176 4.07 -19.77 3.94
CA ILE A 176 4.49 -20.65 2.84
C ILE A 176 5.24 -21.88 3.38
N HIS A 177 6.18 -21.69 4.31
CA HIS A 177 6.89 -22.80 4.98
C HIS A 177 5.93 -23.75 5.71
N LEU A 178 4.90 -23.22 6.37
CA LEU A 178 3.93 -24.02 7.13
C LEU A 178 2.93 -24.78 6.24
N LEU A 179 2.63 -24.27 5.05
CA LEU A 179 1.54 -24.74 4.20
C LEU A 179 1.97 -25.65 3.06
N GLU A 180 3.25 -26.04 2.97
CA GLU A 180 3.79 -26.91 1.91
C GLU A 180 2.81 -28.06 1.56
N ASN A 181 2.02 -27.84 0.49
CA ASN A 181 1.01 -28.72 -0.10
C ASN A 181 -0.30 -29.01 0.66
N ARG A 182 -0.65 -28.27 1.73
CA ARG A 182 -1.86 -28.57 2.53
C ARG A 182 -3.13 -27.80 2.15
N ARG A 183 -3.02 -26.57 1.63
CA ARG A 183 -4.15 -25.72 1.23
C ARG A 183 -3.78 -24.86 0.02
N PRO A 184 -4.13 -25.25 -1.22
CA PRO A 184 -3.64 -24.60 -2.43
C PRO A 184 -4.12 -23.16 -2.57
N ASP A 185 -5.38 -22.86 -2.23
CA ASP A 185 -5.94 -21.50 -2.35
C ASP A 185 -5.27 -20.51 -1.40
N LEU A 186 -5.07 -20.92 -0.14
CA LEU A 186 -4.37 -20.12 0.85
C LEU A 186 -2.90 -19.93 0.49
N LEU A 187 -2.24 -20.97 -0.03
CA LEU A 187 -0.86 -20.87 -0.50
C LEU A 187 -0.76 -19.86 -1.66
N LYS A 188 -1.64 -19.95 -2.66
CA LYS A 188 -1.67 -19.00 -3.79
C LYS A 188 -1.88 -17.57 -3.31
N LEU A 189 -2.77 -17.34 -2.36
CA LEU A 189 -2.98 -16.02 -1.77
C LEU A 189 -1.74 -15.50 -1.03
N LEU A 190 -1.04 -16.35 -0.27
CA LEU A 190 0.23 -15.97 0.39
C LEU A 190 1.32 -15.63 -0.63
N GLN A 191 1.40 -16.37 -1.75
CA GLN A 191 2.33 -16.06 -2.83
C GLN A 191 2.03 -14.70 -3.48
N LEU A 192 0.75 -14.39 -3.70
CA LEU A 192 0.31 -13.07 -4.18
C LEU A 192 0.68 -11.95 -3.20
N LYS A 193 0.43 -12.13 -1.90
CA LYS A 193 0.79 -11.16 -0.85
C LYS A 193 2.31 -10.97 -0.74
N LEU A 194 3.10 -12.05 -0.85
CA LEU A 194 4.55 -11.97 -0.86
C LEU A 194 5.07 -11.20 -2.08
N SER A 195 4.55 -11.55 -3.27
CA SER A 195 4.87 -10.87 -4.53
C SER A 195 4.61 -9.36 -4.44
N PHE A 196 3.41 -9.00 -3.97
CA PHE A 196 3.05 -7.60 -3.70
C PHE A 196 4.02 -6.93 -2.73
N SER A 197 4.36 -7.57 -1.62
CA SER A 197 5.20 -6.95 -0.58
C SER A 197 6.61 -6.69 -1.09
N ILE A 198 7.15 -7.61 -1.89
CA ILE A 198 8.44 -7.44 -2.57
C ILE A 198 8.37 -6.30 -3.58
N GLU A 199 7.31 -6.23 -4.38
CA GLU A 199 7.09 -5.13 -5.33
C GLU A 199 7.05 -3.79 -4.59
N GLN A 200 6.36 -3.70 -3.44
CA GLN A 200 6.32 -2.48 -2.62
C GLN A 200 7.71 -2.12 -2.07
N MET A 201 8.50 -3.08 -1.58
CA MET A 201 9.89 -2.81 -1.13
C MET A 201 10.76 -2.23 -2.23
N VAL A 202 10.68 -2.80 -3.44
CA VAL A 202 11.42 -2.31 -4.61
C VAL A 202 10.93 -0.92 -5.02
N LEU A 203 9.61 -0.68 -5.00
CA LEU A 203 9.04 0.63 -5.29
C LEU A 203 9.50 1.70 -4.28
N PHE A 204 9.56 1.38 -2.98
CA PHE A 204 10.11 2.31 -1.98
C PHE A 204 11.59 2.61 -2.22
N ALA A 205 12.39 1.58 -2.52
CA ALA A 205 13.80 1.76 -2.87
C ALA A 205 13.95 2.68 -4.09
N LYS A 206 13.13 2.46 -5.12
CA LYS A 206 13.09 3.29 -6.33
C LYS A 206 12.68 4.73 -6.05
N LEU A 207 11.62 4.92 -5.25
CA LEU A 207 11.11 6.24 -4.89
C LEU A 207 12.20 7.08 -4.22
N VAL A 208 12.93 6.53 -3.24
CA VAL A 208 14.02 7.27 -2.60
C VAL A 208 15.21 7.47 -3.53
N TYR A 209 15.56 6.48 -4.36
CA TYR A 209 16.65 6.60 -5.34
C TYR A 209 16.42 7.76 -6.33
N GLU A 210 15.19 7.91 -6.81
CA GLU A 210 14.81 8.96 -7.76
C GLU A 210 14.54 10.30 -7.11
N SER A 211 14.19 10.34 -5.82
CA SER A 211 13.69 11.56 -5.19
C SER A 211 14.73 12.68 -5.15
N GLN A 212 14.25 13.90 -5.33
CA GLN A 212 15.10 15.09 -5.27
C GLN A 212 15.59 15.35 -3.83
N TYR A 213 14.79 14.95 -2.84
CA TYR A 213 15.12 15.06 -1.41
C TYR A 213 16.50 14.46 -1.07
N CYS A 214 16.84 13.30 -1.64
CA CYS A 214 18.10 12.61 -1.36
C CYS A 214 19.35 13.31 -1.94
N ARG A 215 19.17 14.29 -2.84
CA ARG A 215 20.27 15.00 -3.49
C ARG A 215 20.67 16.30 -2.78
N GLN A 216 19.95 16.70 -1.73
CA GLN A 216 20.00 18.07 -1.20
C GLN A 216 20.89 18.27 0.03
N THR A 217 20.96 17.31 0.96
CA THR A 217 21.70 17.46 2.24
C THR A 217 22.35 16.15 2.69
N GLU A 218 23.39 16.21 3.52
CA GLU A 218 24.00 14.99 4.09
C GLU A 218 23.00 14.18 4.93
N ASP A 219 22.17 14.85 5.74
CA ASP A 219 21.12 14.19 6.55
C ASP A 219 20.04 13.54 5.69
N SER A 220 19.57 14.19 4.61
CA SER A 220 18.60 13.58 3.70
C SER A 220 19.20 12.36 2.97
N ASN A 221 20.48 12.43 2.59
CA ASN A 221 21.21 11.31 2.02
C ASN A 221 21.28 10.12 3.00
N THR A 222 21.49 10.35 4.30
CA THR A 222 21.49 9.24 5.29
C THR A 222 20.15 8.52 5.42
N ILE A 223 19.03 9.23 5.35
CA ILE A 223 17.68 8.63 5.41
C ILE A 223 17.44 7.76 4.18
N CYS A 224 17.76 8.27 2.99
CA CYS A 224 17.56 7.55 1.74
C CYS A 224 18.43 6.29 1.66
N LEU A 225 19.69 6.40 2.07
CA LEU A 225 20.59 5.25 2.18
C LEU A 225 20.08 4.21 3.19
N ALA A 226 19.51 4.65 4.32
CA ALA A 226 18.91 3.74 5.29
C ALA A 226 17.71 2.99 4.70
N VAL A 227 16.84 3.68 3.95
CA VAL A 227 15.70 3.06 3.26
C VAL A 227 16.17 2.06 2.20
N LEU A 228 17.13 2.45 1.35
CA LEU A 228 17.71 1.55 0.34
C LEU A 228 18.27 0.27 0.98
N LYS A 229 19.11 0.41 2.01
CA LYS A 229 19.67 -0.73 2.75
C LYS A 229 18.59 -1.60 3.37
N TYR A 230 17.54 -0.99 3.93
CA TYR A 230 16.44 -1.72 4.53
C TYR A 230 15.69 -2.55 3.48
N CYS A 231 15.32 -1.95 2.34
CA CYS A 231 14.68 -2.66 1.24
C CYS A 231 15.56 -3.79 0.71
N THR A 232 16.83 -3.51 0.39
CA THR A 232 17.79 -4.50 -0.10
C THR A 232 17.88 -5.68 0.86
N LYS A 233 18.02 -5.45 2.17
CA LYS A 233 18.10 -6.51 3.18
C LYS A 233 16.89 -7.45 3.18
N TYR A 234 15.68 -6.91 3.02
CA TYR A 234 14.47 -7.74 2.96
C TYR A 234 14.39 -8.54 1.67
N ILE A 235 14.81 -7.97 0.54
CA ILE A 235 14.90 -8.74 -0.72
C ILE A 235 15.95 -9.84 -0.60
N GLN A 236 17.11 -9.56 -0.02
CA GLN A 236 18.13 -10.58 0.27
C GLN A 236 17.59 -11.67 1.20
N THR A 237 16.75 -11.32 2.18
CA THR A 237 16.10 -12.31 3.07
C THR A 237 15.21 -13.26 2.27
N VAL A 238 14.44 -12.77 1.30
CA VAL A 238 13.60 -13.58 0.41
C VAL A 238 14.47 -14.46 -0.50
N LEU A 239 15.52 -13.90 -1.10
CA LEU A 239 16.38 -14.63 -2.04
C LEU A 239 17.27 -15.68 -1.35
N ASN A 240 17.61 -15.49 -0.08
CA ASN A 240 18.38 -16.44 0.72
C ASN A 240 17.49 -17.41 1.53
N ASP A 241 16.17 -17.37 1.34
CA ASP A 241 15.25 -18.27 2.05
C ASP A 241 15.50 -19.73 1.65
N SER A 242 15.29 -20.68 2.57
CA SER A 242 15.53 -22.10 2.29
C SER A 242 14.46 -22.73 1.37
N ASN A 243 13.28 -22.12 1.25
CA ASN A 243 12.21 -22.61 0.41
C ASN A 243 12.33 -22.02 -1.01
N VAL A 244 12.48 -22.91 -1.99
CA VAL A 244 12.67 -22.55 -3.41
C VAL A 244 11.49 -21.75 -3.97
N GLN A 245 10.26 -21.94 -3.48
CA GLN A 245 9.11 -21.14 -3.92
C GLN A 245 9.25 -19.69 -3.47
N VAL A 246 9.71 -19.44 -2.23
CA VAL A 246 9.97 -18.09 -1.72
C VAL A 246 11.02 -17.39 -2.58
N GLN A 247 12.14 -18.07 -2.87
CA GLN A 247 13.19 -17.58 -3.75
C GLN A 247 12.65 -17.26 -5.16
N ALA A 248 11.88 -18.17 -5.75
CA ALA A 248 11.32 -18.03 -7.08
C ALA A 248 10.36 -16.83 -7.18
N ILE A 249 9.55 -16.57 -6.15
CA ILE A 249 8.68 -15.39 -6.09
C ILE A 249 9.51 -14.11 -6.09
N GLY A 250 10.57 -14.05 -5.27
CA GLY A 250 11.49 -12.91 -5.25
C GLY A 250 12.12 -12.64 -6.61
N LEU A 251 12.68 -13.67 -7.24
CA LEU A 251 13.27 -13.55 -8.58
C LEU A 251 12.24 -13.15 -9.64
N GLN A 252 11.04 -13.70 -9.59
CA GLN A 252 10.00 -13.39 -10.57
C GLN A 252 9.54 -11.94 -10.48
N VAL A 253 9.41 -11.38 -9.27
CA VAL A 253 9.08 -9.95 -9.08
C VAL A 253 10.22 -9.08 -9.62
N LEU A 254 11.47 -9.35 -9.23
CA LEU A 254 12.63 -8.58 -9.69
C LEU A 254 12.76 -8.61 -11.21
N LYS A 255 12.59 -9.79 -11.82
CA LYS A 255 12.57 -9.96 -13.28
C LYS A 255 11.46 -9.14 -13.91
N THR A 256 10.22 -9.26 -13.42
CA THR A 256 9.06 -8.58 -14.01
C THR A 256 9.21 -7.06 -13.92
N MET A 257 9.68 -6.54 -12.79
CA MET A 257 9.91 -5.10 -12.60
C MET A 257 11.03 -4.58 -13.49
N THR A 258 12.14 -5.33 -13.58
CA THR A 258 13.27 -4.98 -14.46
C THR A 258 12.85 -5.01 -15.93
N GLN A 259 12.06 -5.99 -16.37
CA GLN A 259 11.59 -6.07 -17.76
C GLN A 259 10.60 -4.97 -18.14
N ARG A 260 9.91 -4.38 -17.16
CA ARG A 260 8.99 -3.26 -17.36
C ARG A 260 9.68 -1.89 -17.37
N SER A 261 10.99 -1.82 -17.09
CA SER A 261 11.74 -0.57 -17.12
C SER A 261 11.73 0.03 -18.53
N ALA A 262 11.27 1.27 -18.66
CA ALA A 262 11.10 1.90 -19.97
C ALA A 262 12.00 3.13 -20.17
N ASN A 263 12.39 3.80 -19.09
CA ASN A 263 13.19 5.03 -19.14
C ASN A 263 14.61 4.83 -18.56
N ILE A 264 15.47 5.83 -18.76
CA ILE A 264 16.88 5.79 -18.31
C ILE A 264 16.98 5.70 -16.79
N GLU A 265 16.07 6.38 -16.06
CA GLU A 265 16.04 6.41 -14.60
C GLU A 265 15.74 5.02 -14.02
N ASP A 266 14.74 4.34 -14.58
CA ASP A 266 14.37 2.97 -14.26
C ASP A 266 15.56 2.03 -14.52
N ILE A 267 16.17 2.12 -15.71
CA ILE A 267 17.30 1.27 -16.09
C ILE A 267 18.47 1.50 -15.12
N SER A 268 18.76 2.75 -14.76
CA SER A 268 19.80 3.10 -13.80
C SER A 268 19.52 2.51 -12.42
N PHE A 269 18.29 2.70 -11.91
CA PHE A 269 17.88 2.13 -10.62
C PHE A 269 17.97 0.60 -10.62
N PHE A 270 17.40 -0.09 -11.61
CA PHE A 270 17.42 -1.55 -11.65
C PHE A 270 18.82 -2.11 -11.88
N THR A 271 19.70 -1.40 -12.59
CA THR A 271 21.13 -1.77 -12.72
C THR A 271 21.82 -1.71 -11.36
N PHE A 272 21.67 -0.59 -10.64
CA PHE A 272 22.20 -0.43 -9.29
C PHE A 272 21.65 -1.48 -8.33
N PHE A 273 20.32 -1.62 -8.28
CA PHE A 273 19.63 -2.50 -7.35
C PHE A 273 19.91 -3.98 -7.62
N SER A 274 20.03 -4.38 -8.90
CA SER A 274 20.46 -5.74 -9.25
C SER A 274 21.93 -5.99 -8.88
N GLY A 275 22.78 -4.97 -8.95
CA GLY A 275 24.16 -5.04 -8.48
C GLY A 275 24.25 -5.34 -6.99
N GLU A 276 23.40 -4.71 -6.17
CA GLU A 276 23.33 -4.96 -4.71
C GLU A 276 22.82 -6.37 -4.36
N LEU A 277 22.12 -7.04 -5.28
CA LEU A 277 21.55 -8.38 -5.11
C LEU A 277 22.32 -9.47 -5.87
N VAL A 278 23.45 -9.12 -6.49
CA VAL A 278 24.16 -10.00 -7.42
C VAL A 278 24.61 -11.28 -6.73
N THR A 279 25.10 -11.19 -5.49
CA THR A 279 25.57 -12.33 -4.71
C THR A 279 24.47 -13.34 -4.48
N GLU A 280 23.28 -12.89 -4.06
CA GLU A 280 22.12 -13.74 -3.83
C GLU A 280 21.63 -14.41 -5.12
N ILE A 281 21.55 -13.63 -6.21
CA ILE A 281 21.12 -14.15 -7.52
C ILE A 281 22.08 -15.25 -8.01
N PHE A 282 23.40 -15.01 -7.94
CA PHE A 282 24.39 -16.01 -8.32
C PHE A 282 24.33 -17.25 -7.44
N HIS A 283 24.07 -17.10 -6.13
CA HIS A 283 23.92 -18.22 -5.22
C HIS A 283 22.74 -19.13 -5.63
N ILE A 284 21.59 -18.54 -5.94
CA ILE A 284 20.41 -19.31 -6.41
C ILE A 284 20.71 -20.02 -7.73
N ILE A 285 21.32 -19.33 -8.71
CA ILE A 285 21.70 -19.92 -10.00
C ILE A 285 22.63 -21.12 -9.79
N HIS A 286 23.69 -20.94 -9.00
CA HIS A 286 24.65 -21.99 -8.72
C HIS A 286 24.01 -23.21 -8.03
N ASN A 287 23.09 -22.98 -7.08
CA ASN A 287 22.38 -24.07 -6.41
C ASN A 287 21.39 -24.78 -7.32
N SER A 288 20.82 -24.08 -8.32
CA SER A 288 19.85 -24.63 -9.27
C SER A 288 20.50 -25.45 -10.39
N LEU A 289 21.81 -25.26 -10.62
CA LEU A 289 22.62 -25.97 -11.61
C LEU A 289 23.29 -27.25 -11.07
N LYS A 290 23.14 -27.52 -9.77
CA LYS A 290 23.62 -28.75 -9.11
C LYS A 290 22.50 -29.78 -9.01
#